data_AF-W4QCY8-F1
#
_entry.id   AF-W4QCY8-F1
#
_cell.length_a   1.000
_cell.length_b   1.000
_cell.length_c   1.000
_cell.angle_alpha   90.00
_cell.angle_beta   90.00
_cell.angle_gamma   90.00
#
_symmetry.space_group_name_H-M   'P 1'
#
loop_
_entity.id
_entity.type
_entity.pdbx_description
1 polymer ?
#
loop_
_entity_poly.entity_id
_entity_poly.type
_entity_poly.pdbx_seq_one_letter_code
_entity_poly.pdbx_strand_id
1 'polypeptide(L)'
;MEQWLKEIKVLSEKEPKTLEQMALKLTEEVGETSQAVLSYLKASGSAYKQLGIDDVKEECIDVVLVALAIYYKLSEDEEELQKLVNKKLNKWESKISDKR
;
A
#
# COMPACT_ATOMS: atom_id res chain seq x y z
N MET A 1 6.13 -4.24 -17.71
CA MET A 1 6.12 -3.93 -16.26
C MET A 1 7.06 -2.77 -15.99
N GLU A 2 6.62 -1.76 -15.26
CA GLU A 2 7.42 -0.57 -14.90
C GLU A 2 8.67 -0.98 -14.09
N GLN A 3 9.74 -0.17 -14.17
CA GLN A 3 11.05 -0.51 -13.60
C GLN A 3 10.99 -0.71 -12.07
N TRP A 4 10.31 0.18 -11.36
CA TRP A 4 10.19 0.11 -9.90
C TRP A 4 9.42 -1.13 -9.41
N LEU A 5 8.43 -1.62 -10.17
CA LEU A 5 7.70 -2.85 -9.83
C LEU A 5 8.60 -4.09 -9.87
N LYS A 6 9.53 -4.14 -10.83
CA LYS A 6 10.52 -5.21 -10.91
C LYS A 6 11.48 -5.18 -9.71
N GLU A 7 11.90 -3.98 -9.30
CA GLU A 7 12.76 -3.79 -8.13
C GLU A 7 12.06 -4.23 -6.84
N ILE A 8 10.78 -3.86 -6.66
CA ILE A 8 9.98 -4.35 -5.52
C ILE A 8 9.92 -5.87 -5.51
N LYS A 9 9.64 -6.52 -6.65
CA LYS A 9 9.60 -7.99 -6.72
C LYS A 9 10.93 -8.60 -6.25
N VAL A 10 12.06 -8.13 -6.80
CA VAL A 10 13.40 -8.62 -6.44
C VAL A 10 13.72 -8.41 -4.95
N LEU A 11 13.29 -7.29 -4.37
CA LEU A 11 13.47 -7.03 -2.94
C LEU A 11 12.55 -7.90 -2.08
N SER A 12 11.35 -8.19 -2.54
CA SER A 12 10.35 -9.01 -1.84
C SER A 12 10.79 -10.46 -1.70
N GLU A 13 11.47 -11.00 -2.72
CA GLU A 13 12.08 -12.34 -2.67
C GLU A 13 13.18 -12.45 -1.61
N LYS A 14 13.81 -11.33 -1.26
CA LYS A 14 14.87 -11.24 -0.25
C LYS A 14 14.34 -10.87 1.13
N GLU A 15 13.04 -10.64 1.29
CA GLU A 15 12.44 -10.23 2.55
C GLU A 15 12.52 -11.36 3.60
N PRO A 16 13.26 -11.18 4.70
CA PRO A 16 13.40 -12.20 5.74
C PRO A 16 12.14 -12.41 6.59
N LYS A 17 11.22 -11.43 6.65
CA LYS A 17 9.99 -11.53 7.45
C LYS A 17 9.12 -12.70 7.01
N THR A 18 8.52 -13.41 7.96
CA THR A 18 7.48 -14.40 7.65
C THR A 18 6.20 -13.71 7.14
N LEU A 19 5.29 -14.48 6.55
CA LEU A 19 4.02 -13.93 6.06
C LEU A 19 3.21 -13.27 7.19
N GLU A 20 3.19 -13.86 8.38
CA GLU A 20 2.53 -13.32 9.56
C GLU A 20 3.17 -12.00 10.02
N GLN A 21 4.51 -11.92 9.99
CA GLN A 21 5.23 -10.69 10.31
C GLN A 21 4.96 -9.58 9.29
N MET A 22 4.86 -9.92 8.00
CA MET A 22 4.51 -8.95 6.96
C MET A 22 3.05 -8.47 7.11
N ALA A 23 2.12 -9.34 7.50
CA ALA A 23 0.74 -8.95 7.80
C ALA A 23 0.66 -8.00 9.01
N LEU A 24 1.50 -8.22 10.03
CA LEU A 24 1.63 -7.28 11.15
C LEU A 24 2.20 -5.93 10.68
N LYS A 25 3.27 -5.94 9.88
CA LYS A 25 3.86 -4.71 9.32
C LYS A 25 2.86 -3.96 8.45
N LEU A 26 2.03 -4.64 7.66
CA LEU A 26 0.95 -3.99 6.91
C LEU A 26 -0.04 -3.25 7.82
N THR A 27 -0.35 -3.83 8.98
CA THR A 27 -1.23 -3.18 9.96
C THR A 27 -0.58 -1.97 10.61
N GLU A 28 0.74 -2.03 10.85
CA GLU A 28 1.55 -0.92 11.32
C GLU A 28 1.50 0.26 10.34
N GLU A 29 1.78 0.05 9.05
CA GLU A 29 1.78 1.14 8.04
C GLU A 29 0.39 1.78 7.87
N VAL A 30 -0.68 0.98 8.00
CA VAL A 30 -2.06 1.49 7.99
C VAL A 30 -2.34 2.37 9.21
N GLY A 31 -1.77 2.01 10.37
CA GLY A 31 -1.83 2.80 11.59
C GLY A 31 -1.05 4.12 11.46
N GLU A 32 0.15 4.07 10.92
CA GLU A 32 1.00 5.24 10.67
C GLU A 32 0.35 6.19 9.64
N THR A 33 -0.22 5.65 8.56
CA THR A 33 -1.05 6.40 7.60
C THR A 33 -2.20 7.11 8.32
N SER A 34 -2.91 6.42 9.19
CA SER A 34 -4.03 7.00 9.95
C SER A 34 -3.55 8.13 10.87
N GLN A 35 -2.42 7.94 11.55
CA GLN A 35 -1.81 8.94 12.41
C GLN A 35 -1.37 10.19 11.61
N ALA A 36 -0.72 10.00 10.46
CA ALA A 36 -0.30 11.08 9.58
C ALA A 36 -1.49 11.92 9.10
N VAL A 37 -2.57 11.26 8.65
CA VAL A 37 -3.80 11.95 8.22
C VAL A 37 -4.41 12.75 9.37
N LEU A 38 -4.53 12.17 10.56
CA LEU A 38 -5.13 12.84 11.72
C LEU A 38 -4.28 14.02 12.21
N SER A 39 -2.96 13.87 12.20
CA SER A 39 -2.04 14.96 12.54
C SER A 39 -2.10 16.09 11.51
N TYR A 40 -2.08 15.77 10.21
CA TYR A 40 -2.18 16.74 9.11
C TYR A 40 -3.47 17.55 9.19
N LEU A 41 -4.60 16.90 9.49
CA LEU A 41 -5.90 17.55 9.68
C LEU A 41 -6.05 18.27 11.03
N LYS A 42 -5.01 18.24 11.88
CA LYS A 42 -5.02 18.78 13.25
C LYS A 42 -6.19 18.26 14.09
N ALA A 43 -6.51 16.98 13.94
CA ALA A 43 -7.55 16.34 14.74
C ALA A 43 -7.20 16.42 16.24
N SER A 44 -8.24 16.50 17.07
CA SER A 44 -8.09 16.53 18.53
C SER A 44 -7.27 15.33 19.01
N GLY A 45 -6.28 15.57 19.87
CA GLY A 45 -5.38 14.53 20.38
C GLY A 45 -4.33 14.02 19.39
N SER A 46 -4.25 14.54 18.16
CA SER A 46 -3.28 14.10 17.13
C SER A 46 -2.36 15.23 16.64
N ALA A 47 -2.76 16.49 16.80
CA ALA A 47 -2.01 17.65 16.30
C ALA A 47 -0.57 17.80 16.88
N TYR A 48 -0.28 17.20 18.03
CA TYR A 48 1.04 17.30 18.68
C TYR A 48 2.16 16.64 17.89
N LYS A 49 1.83 15.73 16.97
CA LYS A 49 2.79 15.04 16.10
C LYS A 49 3.33 15.90 14.96
N GLN A 50 2.63 17.01 14.64
CA GLN A 50 3.05 18.01 13.63
C GLN A 50 3.37 17.47 12.23
N LEU A 51 2.82 16.31 11.86
CA LEU A 51 2.95 15.73 10.53
C LEU A 51 2.18 16.53 9.49
N GLY A 52 2.75 16.64 8.30
CA GLY A 52 2.23 17.33 7.13
C GLY A 52 1.67 16.39 6.07
N ILE A 53 1.32 16.98 4.92
CA ILE A 53 0.77 16.23 3.79
C ILE A 53 1.79 15.32 3.11
N ASP A 54 3.09 15.63 3.24
CA ASP A 54 4.14 14.80 2.65
C ASP A 54 4.35 13.52 3.46
N ASP A 55 4.25 13.59 4.80
CA ASP A 55 4.23 12.39 5.66
C ASP A 55 3.03 11.50 5.28
N VAL A 56 1.84 12.07 5.05
CA VAL A 56 0.67 11.27 4.60
C VAL A 56 0.96 10.49 3.31
N LYS A 57 1.66 11.11 2.35
CA LYS A 57 2.00 10.46 1.09
C LYS A 57 3.03 9.35 1.30
N GLU A 58 4.04 9.58 2.14
CA GLU A 58 5.06 8.60 2.49
C GLU A 58 4.42 7.35 3.08
N GLU A 59 3.59 7.51 4.09
CA GLU A 59 2.90 6.41 4.77
C GLU A 59 1.96 5.64 3.81
N CYS A 60 1.31 6.33 2.87
CA CYS A 60 0.53 5.66 1.83
C CYS A 60 1.39 4.77 0.92
N ILE A 61 2.62 5.20 0.63
CA ILE A 61 3.57 4.40 -0.16
C ILE A 61 4.08 3.21 0.65
N ASP A 62 4.30 3.34 1.95
CA ASP A 62 4.70 2.21 2.80
C ASP A 62 3.65 1.10 2.80
N VAL A 63 2.35 1.46 2.91
CA VAL A 63 1.25 0.51 2.74
C VAL A 63 1.31 -0.21 1.38
N VAL A 64 1.56 0.54 0.29
CA VAL A 64 1.66 -0.03 -1.06
C VAL A 64 2.85 -0.98 -1.18
N LEU A 65 4.02 -0.60 -0.65
CA LEU A 65 5.24 -1.41 -0.69
C LEU A 65 5.05 -2.72 0.07
N VAL A 66 4.51 -2.68 1.30
CA VAL A 66 4.28 -3.88 2.10
C VAL A 66 3.22 -4.79 1.44
N ALA A 67 2.13 -4.22 0.91
CA ALA A 67 1.10 -4.99 0.22
C ALA A 67 1.65 -5.69 -1.04
N LEU A 68 2.45 -4.98 -1.84
CA LEU A 68 3.11 -5.57 -3.01
C LEU A 68 4.14 -6.61 -2.61
N ALA A 69 4.88 -6.40 -1.52
CA ALA A 69 5.85 -7.38 -1.04
C ALA A 69 5.18 -8.67 -0.60
N ILE A 70 4.06 -8.58 0.12
CA ILE A 70 3.22 -9.74 0.47
C ILE A 70 2.75 -10.44 -0.81
N TYR A 71 2.23 -9.68 -1.78
CA TYR A 71 1.75 -10.24 -3.04
C TYR A 71 2.85 -11.00 -3.78
N TYR A 72 4.02 -10.40 -4.00
CA TYR A 72 5.11 -11.04 -4.73
C TYR A 72 5.73 -12.22 -4.00
N LYS A 73 5.64 -12.27 -2.67
CA LYS A 73 6.05 -13.45 -1.89
C LYS A 73 5.13 -14.65 -2.08
N LEU A 74 3.88 -14.41 -2.47
CA LEU A 74 2.85 -15.43 -2.70
C LEU A 74 2.62 -15.76 -4.18
N SER A 75 2.99 -14.84 -5.08
CA SER A 75 2.72 -14.98 -6.51
C SER A 75 3.77 -15.85 -7.19
N GLU A 76 3.30 -16.75 -8.04
CA GLU A 76 4.14 -17.63 -8.87
C GLU A 76 4.16 -17.18 -10.35
N ASP A 77 3.34 -16.20 -10.72
CA ASP A 77 3.10 -15.76 -12.11
C ASP A 77 3.35 -14.25 -12.26
N GLU A 78 4.27 -13.90 -13.16
CA GLU A 78 4.66 -12.50 -13.42
C GLU A 78 3.55 -11.65 -14.01
N GLU A 79 2.57 -12.25 -14.70
CA GLU A 79 1.47 -11.53 -15.36
C GLU A 79 0.23 -11.40 -14.47
N GLU A 80 0.16 -12.17 -13.38
CA GLU A 80 -1.02 -12.25 -12.52
C GLU A 80 -1.36 -10.88 -11.90
N LEU A 81 -0.35 -10.11 -11.47
CA LEU A 81 -0.55 -8.80 -10.85
C LEU A 81 -1.31 -7.87 -11.80
N GLN A 82 -0.84 -7.76 -13.04
CA GLN A 82 -1.42 -6.88 -14.04
C GLN A 82 -2.87 -7.29 -14.35
N LYS A 83 -3.14 -8.59 -14.45
CA LYS A 83 -4.49 -9.13 -14.64
C LYS A 83 -5.42 -8.78 -13.47
N LEU A 84 -4.96 -8.95 -12.23
CA LEU A 84 -5.74 -8.64 -11.03
C LEU A 84 -6.01 -7.15 -10.89
N VAL A 85 -5.01 -6.31 -11.12
CA VAL A 85 -5.14 -4.84 -11.10
C VAL A 85 -6.14 -4.39 -12.16
N ASN A 86 -5.99 -4.81 -13.42
CA ASN A 86 -6.90 -4.45 -14.50
C ASN A 86 -8.35 -4.86 -14.20
N LYS A 87 -8.55 -6.07 -13.66
CA LYS A 87 -9.88 -6.54 -13.24
C LYS A 87 -10.51 -5.62 -12.18
N LYS A 88 -9.71 -5.13 -11.22
CA LYS A 88 -10.19 -4.24 -10.16
C LYS A 88 -10.45 -2.82 -10.67
N LEU A 89 -9.59 -2.30 -11.55
CA LEU A 89 -9.77 -0.99 -12.19
C LEU A 89 -11.06 -0.96 -13.00
N ASN A 90 -11.29 -1.94 -13.88
CA ASN A 90 -12.52 -2.02 -14.69
C ASN A 90 -13.78 -2.07 -13.80
N LYS A 91 -13.73 -2.82 -12.69
CA LYS A 91 -14.83 -2.88 -11.72
C LYS A 91 -15.02 -1.57 -10.95
N TRP A 92 -13.96 -0.83 -10.71
CA TRP A 92 -14.04 0.47 -10.03
C TRP A 92 -14.62 1.53 -10.98
N GLU A 93 -14.12 1.59 -12.20
CA GLU A 93 -14.62 2.49 -13.25
C GLU A 93 -16.12 2.28 -13.48
N SER A 94 -16.58 1.03 -13.62
CA SER A 94 -18.01 0.74 -13.81
C SER A 94 -18.88 1.28 -12.67
N LYS A 95 -18.40 1.21 -11.42
CA LYS A 95 -19.13 1.73 -10.26
C LYS A 95 -19.17 3.24 -10.17
N ILE A 96 -18.19 3.93 -10.76
CA ILE A 96 -18.19 5.40 -10.83
C ILE A 96 -19.10 5.86 -11.96
N SER A 97 -19.07 5.19 -13.12
CA SER A 97 -19.94 5.52 -14.25
C SER A 97 -21.41 5.24 -13.96
N ASP A 98 -21.73 4.18 -13.23
CA ASP A 98 -23.12 3.84 -12.84
C ASP A 98 -23.73 4.82 -11.83
N LYS A 99 -22.91 5.68 -11.20
CA LYS A 99 -23.34 6.68 -10.22
C LYS A 99 -23.40 8.11 -10.79
N ARG A 100 -23.15 8.28 -12.09
CA ARG A 100 -23.27 9.56 -12.80
C ARG A 100 -24.56 9.65 -13.60
#